data_AF-A0A6I5CNG1-F1
#
_entry.id   AF-A0A6I5CNG1-F1
#
_cell.length_a   1.000
_cell.length_b   1.000
_cell.length_c   1.000
_cell.angle_alpha   90.00
_cell.angle_beta   90.00
_cell.angle_gamma   90.00
#
_symmetry.space_group_name_H-M   'P 1'
#
loop_
_entity.id
_entity.type
_entity.pdbx_description
1 polymer ?
#
loop_
_entity_poly.entity_id
_entity_poly.type
_entity_poly.pdbx_seq_one_letter_code
_entity_poly.pdbx_strand_id
1 'polypeptide(L)'
;LTGAGFRATVLDEEELIAALATSACANPLVTAEAGRSGARERRTQESARDWRCDNRRHTTYWIRRWPPLGGDGGASLPRLLAGITAIPALATTFSLTLSPGERGDVALCGHLRVTGRSDDELVAARQALESAARQAGAGLSRLDREQLPGMLATLPLGGAR
;
A
#
# COMPACT_ATOMS: atom_id res chain seq x y z
N LEU A 1 16.24 -14.33 7.78
CA LEU A 1 15.37 -14.69 6.64
C LEU A 1 15.75 -16.06 6.07
N THR A 2 16.99 -16.25 5.62
CA THR A 2 17.46 -17.56 5.12
C THR A 2 17.40 -18.66 6.18
N GLY A 3 17.76 -18.36 7.44
CA GLY A 3 17.59 -19.30 8.56
C GLY A 3 16.14 -19.69 8.88
N ALA A 4 15.16 -18.95 8.34
CA ALA A 4 13.74 -19.27 8.43
C ALA A 4 13.19 -19.89 7.12
N GLY A 5 14.06 -20.27 6.18
CA GLY A 5 13.68 -20.91 4.91
C GLY A 5 13.31 -19.95 3.77
N PHE A 6 13.37 -18.63 3.98
CA PHE A 6 13.10 -17.65 2.92
C PHE A 6 14.33 -17.44 2.03
N ARG A 7 14.11 -17.37 0.72
CA ARG A 7 15.12 -16.82 -0.21
C ARG A 7 15.04 -15.30 -0.15
N ALA A 8 16.17 -14.64 0.12
CA ALA A 8 16.27 -13.19 0.17
C ALA A 8 17.54 -12.76 -0.57
N THR A 9 17.43 -11.67 -1.34
CA THR A 9 18.54 -11.02 -2.04
C THR A 9 18.53 -9.54 -1.68
N VAL A 10 19.72 -8.94 -1.60
CA VAL A 10 19.84 -7.48 -1.53
C VAL A 10 19.65 -6.95 -2.94
N LEU A 11 18.77 -5.97 -3.10
CA LEU A 11 18.51 -5.35 -4.40
C LEU A 11 19.66 -4.40 -4.74
N ASP A 12 20.16 -4.47 -5.97
CA ASP A 12 21.00 -3.39 -6.51
C ASP A 12 20.16 -2.15 -6.88
N GLU A 13 20.80 -1.12 -7.44
CA GLU A 13 20.12 0.13 -7.82
C GLU A 13 19.01 -0.09 -8.86
N GLU A 14 19.27 -0.90 -9.90
CA GLU A 14 18.31 -1.16 -10.97
C GLU A 14 17.13 -1.98 -10.45
N GLU A 15 17.41 -3.02 -9.67
CA GLU A 15 16.42 -3.86 -9.01
C GLU A 15 15.56 -3.05 -8.03
N LEU A 16 16.16 -2.12 -7.27
CA LEU A 16 15.44 -1.22 -6.38
C LEU A 16 14.51 -0.28 -7.16
N ILE A 17 15.01 0.34 -8.22
CA ILE A 17 14.21 1.22 -9.08
C ILE A 17 13.03 0.44 -9.68
N ALA A 18 13.26 -0.78 -10.17
CA ALA A 18 12.22 -1.65 -10.70
C ALA A 18 11.19 -2.07 -9.64
N ALA A 19 11.65 -2.39 -8.41
CA ALA A 19 10.77 -2.70 -7.28
C ALA A 19 9.91 -1.49 -6.88
N LEU A 20 10.48 -0.29 -6.89
CA LEU A 20 9.75 0.95 -6.59
C LEU A 20 8.75 1.30 -7.70
N ALA A 21 9.13 1.17 -8.97
CA ALA A 21 8.23 1.41 -10.11
C ALA A 21 7.03 0.44 -10.08
N THR A 22 7.29 -0.85 -9.83
CA THR A 22 6.24 -1.87 -9.65
C THR A 22 5.34 -1.54 -8.47
N SER A 23 5.94 -1.24 -7.31
CA SER A 23 5.20 -0.90 -6.09
C SER A 23 4.37 0.38 -6.26
N ALA A 24 4.89 1.38 -6.97
CA ALA A 24 4.17 2.61 -7.31
C ALA A 24 3.12 2.41 -8.40
N CYS A 25 3.01 1.22 -9.00
CA CYS A 25 2.18 0.94 -10.17
C CYS A 25 2.44 1.92 -11.33
N ALA A 26 3.69 2.34 -11.52
CA ALA A 26 4.08 3.17 -12.66
C ALA A 26 3.68 2.47 -13.97
N ASN A 27 3.18 3.22 -14.95
CA ASN A 27 2.78 2.63 -16.22
C ASN A 27 4.03 2.17 -17.00
N PRO A 28 4.15 0.87 -17.33
CA PRO A 28 5.35 0.34 -17.98
C PRO A 28 5.59 0.95 -19.38
N LEU A 29 4.54 1.33 -20.10
CA LEU A 29 4.67 1.99 -21.40
C LEU A 29 5.30 3.37 -21.26
N VAL A 30 4.80 4.17 -20.31
CA VAL A 30 5.35 5.49 -20.01
C VAL A 30 6.77 5.39 -19.47
N THR A 31 7.06 4.39 -18.63
CA THR A 31 8.43 4.13 -18.14
C THR A 31 9.40 3.79 -19.29
N ALA A 32 8.98 2.98 -20.26
CA ALA A 32 9.80 2.64 -21.43
C ALA A 32 10.01 3.82 -22.40
N GLU A 33 9.09 4.79 -22.45
CA GLU A 33 9.21 6.01 -23.27
C GLU A 33 10.08 7.07 -22.59
N ALA A 34 9.98 7.22 -21.26
CA ALA A 34 10.76 8.19 -20.50
C ALA A 34 12.29 8.01 -20.64
N GLY A 35 12.75 6.77 -20.81
CA GLY A 35 14.17 6.48 -21.10
C GLY A 35 14.64 6.94 -22.48
N ARG A 36 13.72 7.28 -23.40
CA ARG A 36 14.01 7.63 -24.80
C ARG A 36 13.90 9.12 -25.08
N SER A 37 12.99 9.85 -24.41
CA SER A 37 12.64 11.23 -24.79
C SER A 37 13.54 12.32 -24.18
N GLY A 38 14.37 12.01 -23.18
CA GLY A 38 15.27 12.96 -22.50
C GLY A 38 14.57 14.10 -21.72
N ALA A 39 13.28 14.34 -21.97
CA ALA A 39 12.46 15.32 -21.30
C ALA A 39 11.83 14.73 -20.02
N ARG A 40 12.08 15.38 -18.87
CA ARG A 40 11.46 15.03 -17.60
C ARG A 40 10.06 15.66 -17.50
N GLU A 41 9.04 14.91 -17.89
CA GLU A 41 7.65 15.28 -17.60
C GLU A 41 7.26 14.90 -16.16
N ARG A 42 6.37 15.70 -15.56
CA ARG A 42 5.83 15.43 -14.22
C ARG A 42 4.85 14.26 -14.29
N ARG A 43 5.30 13.08 -13.87
CA ARG A 43 4.51 11.84 -13.87
C ARG A 43 3.56 11.68 -12.68
N THR A 44 3.76 12.46 -11.61
CA THR A 44 3.02 12.30 -10.36
C THR A 44 2.22 13.54 -9.99
N GLN A 45 1.05 13.34 -9.40
CA GLN A 45 0.17 14.44 -8.98
C GLN A 45 -0.66 14.04 -7.77
N GLU A 46 -0.70 14.91 -6.76
CA GLU A 46 -1.61 14.76 -5.63
C GLU A 46 -2.85 15.64 -5.83
N SER A 47 -4.01 15.05 -5.56
CA SER A 47 -5.30 15.70 -5.39
C SER A 47 -5.73 15.56 -3.92
N ALA A 48 -6.87 16.17 -3.55
CA ALA A 48 -7.34 16.09 -2.16
C ALA A 48 -7.66 14.66 -1.68
N ARG A 49 -7.97 13.71 -2.58
CA ARG A 49 -8.46 12.37 -2.23
C ARG A 49 -7.66 11.22 -2.86
N ASP A 50 -6.82 11.54 -3.82
CA ASP A 50 -6.03 10.55 -4.56
C ASP A 50 -4.66 11.12 -4.91
N TRP A 51 -3.71 10.21 -5.08
CA TRP A 51 -2.42 10.47 -5.72
C TRP A 51 -2.38 9.71 -7.05
N ARG A 52 -1.79 10.28 -8.07
CA ARG A 52 -1.69 9.69 -9.41
C ARG A 52 -0.24 9.50 -9.82
N CYS A 53 0.05 8.36 -10.44
CA CYS A 53 1.25 8.12 -11.23
C CYS A 53 0.82 7.73 -12.64
N ASP A 54 1.20 8.52 -13.64
CA ASP A 54 0.75 8.35 -15.03
C ASP A 54 -0.79 8.31 -15.12
N ASN A 55 -1.36 7.20 -15.59
CA ASN A 55 -2.81 6.96 -15.65
C ASN A 55 -3.31 6.06 -14.51
N ARG A 56 -2.54 5.84 -13.44
CA ARG A 56 -2.95 5.06 -12.27
C ARG A 56 -3.26 5.97 -11.10
N ARG A 57 -4.39 5.72 -10.44
CA ARG A 57 -4.85 6.52 -9.30
C ARG A 57 -4.82 5.69 -8.03
N HIS A 58 -4.43 6.32 -6.94
CA HIS A 58 -4.15 5.68 -5.68
C HIS A 58 -4.89 6.38 -4.56
N THR A 59 -5.49 5.61 -3.66
CA THR A 59 -6.03 6.11 -2.40
C THR A 59 -5.39 5.35 -1.25
N THR A 60 -4.92 6.09 -0.25
CA THR A 60 -4.18 5.59 0.90
C THR A 60 -4.94 5.78 2.19
N TYR A 61 -4.71 4.85 3.11
CA TYR A 61 -5.39 4.75 4.39
C TYR A 61 -4.41 4.44 5.51
N TRP A 62 -4.67 5.00 6.68
CA TRP A 62 -4.15 4.54 7.96
C TRP A 62 -5.14 3.49 8.53
N ILE A 63 -4.65 2.37 9.09
CA ILE A 63 -5.43 1.45 9.94
C ILE A 63 -5.51 1.94 11.40
N ARG A 64 -6.52 2.76 11.71
CA ARG A 64 -6.61 3.53 12.97
C ARG A 64 -7.05 2.68 14.15
N ARG A 65 -7.61 1.51 13.85
CA ARG A 65 -8.06 0.53 14.82
C ARG A 65 -7.94 -0.85 14.20
N TRP A 66 -7.17 -1.70 14.86
CA TRP A 66 -7.10 -3.11 14.51
C TRP A 66 -8.29 -3.86 15.12
N PRO A 67 -8.83 -4.87 14.43
CA PRO A 67 -9.71 -5.82 15.10
C PRO A 67 -8.92 -6.63 16.14
N PRO A 68 -9.59 -7.39 17.03
CA PRO A 68 -8.90 -8.35 17.88
C PRO A 68 -8.07 -9.32 17.01
N LEU A 69 -6.75 -9.23 17.11
CA LEU A 69 -5.81 -10.07 16.37
C LEU A 69 -5.30 -11.19 17.29
N GLY A 70 -5.54 -12.44 16.90
CA GLY A 70 -5.13 -13.62 17.68
C GLY A 70 -6.03 -13.95 18.88
N GLY A 71 -5.65 -14.99 19.63
CA GLY A 71 -6.42 -15.53 20.76
C GLY A 71 -7.64 -16.38 20.37
N ASP A 72 -8.31 -16.97 21.36
CA ASP A 72 -9.53 -17.75 21.20
C ASP A 72 -10.70 -16.84 20.79
N GLY A 73 -10.92 -16.71 19.48
CA GLY A 73 -12.04 -15.96 18.88
C GLY A 73 -11.67 -14.70 18.08
N GLY A 74 -10.39 -14.32 18.03
CA GLY A 74 -9.91 -13.21 17.20
C GLY A 74 -9.74 -13.60 15.73
N ALA A 75 -10.01 -12.68 14.81
CA ALA A 75 -9.67 -12.90 13.40
C ALA A 75 -8.14 -12.90 13.25
N SER A 76 -7.58 -13.91 12.58
CA SER A 76 -6.15 -13.91 12.30
C SER A 76 -5.80 -12.77 11.35
N LEU A 77 -4.63 -12.16 11.54
CA LEU A 77 -4.12 -11.15 10.61
C LEU A 77 -4.12 -11.66 9.15
N PRO A 78 -3.70 -12.90 8.84
CA PRO A 78 -3.84 -13.45 7.48
C PRO A 78 -5.28 -13.44 6.94
N ARG A 79 -6.28 -13.72 7.77
CA ARG A 79 -7.69 -13.68 7.35
C ARG A 79 -8.15 -12.27 7.04
N LEU A 80 -7.76 -11.29 7.85
CA LEU A 80 -8.02 -9.87 7.57
C LEU A 80 -7.38 -9.47 6.23
N LEU A 81 -6.11 -9.82 6.04
CA LEU A 81 -5.36 -9.50 4.82
C LEU A 81 -5.99 -10.12 3.59
N ALA A 82 -6.36 -11.40 3.65
CA ALA A 82 -7.02 -12.08 2.53
C ALA A 82 -8.31 -11.35 2.11
N GLY A 83 -9.11 -10.88 3.06
CA GLY A 83 -10.35 -10.15 2.76
C GLY A 83 -10.11 -8.80 2.07
N ILE A 84 -9.13 -8.03 2.53
CA ILE A 84 -8.84 -6.71 1.98
C ILE A 84 -8.04 -6.77 0.67
N THR A 85 -7.19 -7.79 0.47
CA THR A 85 -6.42 -7.95 -0.78
C THR A 85 -7.18 -8.70 -1.87
N ALA A 86 -8.32 -9.34 -1.56
CA ALA A 86 -9.19 -9.99 -2.54
C ALA A 86 -10.07 -9.01 -3.34
N ILE A 87 -10.05 -7.73 -3.00
CA ILE A 87 -10.87 -6.70 -3.64
C ILE A 87 -10.43 -6.48 -5.09
N PRO A 88 -11.36 -6.42 -6.06
CA PRO A 88 -11.04 -6.05 -7.43
C PRO A 88 -10.44 -4.64 -7.49
N ALA A 89 -9.17 -4.57 -7.84
CA ALA A 89 -8.39 -3.35 -8.03
C ALA A 89 -7.23 -3.65 -9.00
N LEU A 90 -6.53 -2.63 -9.50
CA LEU A 90 -5.25 -2.86 -10.17
C LEU A 90 -4.24 -3.47 -9.18
N ALA A 91 -4.20 -2.91 -7.97
CA ALA A 91 -3.37 -3.41 -6.88
C ALA A 91 -3.93 -2.95 -5.54
N THR A 92 -3.79 -3.81 -4.53
CA THR A 92 -3.96 -3.47 -3.12
C THR A 92 -2.65 -3.74 -2.40
N THR A 93 -2.04 -2.70 -1.84
CA THR A 93 -0.80 -2.78 -1.08
C THR A 93 -1.10 -2.63 0.41
N PHE A 94 -0.57 -3.53 1.23
CA PHE A 94 -0.60 -3.46 2.67
C PHE A 94 0.82 -3.32 3.21
N SER A 95 1.04 -2.31 4.06
CA SER A 95 2.31 -2.06 4.72
C SER A 95 2.10 -2.14 6.23
N LEU A 96 2.98 -2.87 6.91
CA LEU A 96 2.91 -3.11 8.35
C LEU A 96 4.26 -2.84 8.98
N THR A 97 4.24 -2.04 10.04
CA THR A 97 5.41 -1.77 10.86
C THR A 97 5.15 -2.27 12.27
N LEU A 98 6.07 -3.10 12.75
CA LEU A 98 6.11 -3.60 14.12
C LEU A 98 7.18 -2.81 14.87
N SER A 99 6.85 -2.29 16.04
CA SER A 99 7.81 -1.65 16.93
C SER A 99 7.63 -2.16 18.36
N PRO A 100 8.65 -2.04 19.23
CA PRO A 100 8.46 -2.30 20.66
C PRO A 100 7.32 -1.44 21.21
N GLY A 101 6.43 -2.06 21.99
CA GLY A 101 5.36 -1.41 22.73
C GLY A 101 5.70 -1.27 24.22
N GLU A 102 4.73 -0.84 25.01
CA GLU A 102 4.89 -0.77 26.46
C GLU A 102 4.85 -2.16 27.10
N ARG A 103 5.58 -2.36 28.21
CA ARG A 103 5.52 -3.58 29.04
C ARG A 103 5.76 -4.90 28.29
N GLY A 104 6.52 -4.87 27.19
CA GLY A 104 6.83 -6.05 26.39
C GLY A 104 5.81 -6.36 25.28
N ASP A 105 4.83 -5.48 25.07
CA ASP A 105 3.90 -5.57 23.94
C ASP A 105 4.57 -5.19 22.62
N VAL A 106 3.88 -5.46 21.51
CA VAL A 106 4.28 -5.03 20.15
C VAL A 106 3.29 -3.97 19.66
N ALA A 107 3.79 -2.80 19.33
CA ALA A 107 3.02 -1.74 18.70
C ALA A 107 2.92 -1.97 17.18
N LEU A 108 1.73 -1.72 16.63
CA LEU A 108 1.39 -2.02 15.24
C LEU A 108 0.93 -0.76 14.51
N CYS A 109 1.68 -0.37 13.46
CA CYS A 109 1.24 0.65 12.52
C CYS A 109 0.97 0.01 11.16
N GLY A 110 -0.17 0.33 10.54
CA GLY A 110 -0.57 -0.25 9.26
C GLY A 110 -1.09 0.80 8.29
N HIS A 111 -0.65 0.68 7.03
CA HIS A 111 -1.15 1.48 5.92
C HIS A 111 -1.68 0.58 4.81
N LEU A 112 -2.71 1.06 4.13
CA LEU A 112 -3.28 0.42 2.95
C LEU A 112 -3.27 1.40 1.79
N ARG A 113 -2.98 0.89 0.59
CA ARG A 113 -3.13 1.63 -0.66
C ARG A 113 -3.93 0.78 -1.64
N VAL A 114 -5.00 1.35 -2.18
CA VAL A 114 -5.74 0.77 -3.29
C VAL A 114 -5.45 1.58 -4.55
N THR A 115 -5.25 0.87 -5.66
CA THR A 115 -4.91 1.47 -6.95
C THR A 115 -5.93 1.07 -8.00
N GLY A 116 -6.44 2.04 -8.76
CA GLY A 116 -7.35 1.83 -9.89
C GLY A 116 -6.75 2.32 -11.21
N ARG A 117 -7.24 1.78 -12.34
CA ARG A 117 -6.87 2.23 -13.69
C ARG A 117 -7.69 3.42 -14.17
N SER A 118 -8.79 3.72 -13.50
CA SER A 118 -9.68 4.87 -13.74
C SER A 118 -10.23 5.41 -12.42
N ASP A 119 -10.92 6.55 -12.48
CA ASP A 119 -11.64 7.10 -11.33
C ASP A 119 -12.72 6.14 -10.82
N ASP A 120 -13.51 5.56 -11.73
CA ASP A 120 -14.59 4.64 -11.37
C ASP A 120 -14.07 3.36 -10.71
N GLU A 121 -12.98 2.78 -11.26
CA GLU A 121 -12.36 1.59 -10.67
C GLU A 121 -11.81 1.90 -9.27
N LEU A 122 -11.17 3.06 -9.09
CA LEU A 122 -10.67 3.48 -7.78
C LEU A 122 -11.81 3.69 -6.77
N VAL A 123 -12.91 4.31 -7.20
CA VAL A 123 -14.09 4.53 -6.35
C VAL A 123 -14.71 3.20 -5.92
N ALA A 124 -14.88 2.26 -6.85
CA ALA A 124 -15.44 0.94 -6.56
C ALA A 124 -14.53 0.14 -5.61
N ALA A 125 -13.23 0.08 -5.90
CA ALA A 125 -12.26 -0.64 -5.09
C ALA A 125 -12.18 -0.05 -3.67
N ARG A 126 -12.24 1.29 -3.56
CA ARG A 126 -12.32 1.99 -2.27
C ARG A 126 -13.55 1.59 -1.46
N GLN A 127 -14.73 1.62 -2.07
CA GLN A 127 -15.98 1.28 -1.38
C GLN A 127 -15.96 -0.17 -0.89
N ALA A 128 -15.44 -1.09 -1.71
CA ALA A 128 -15.24 -2.47 -1.35
C ALA A 128 -14.25 -2.62 -0.18
N LEU A 129 -13.15 -1.84 -0.17
CA LEU A 129 -12.15 -1.85 0.91
C LEU A 129 -12.72 -1.36 2.23
N GLU A 130 -13.41 -0.22 2.19
CA GLU A 130 -14.06 0.35 3.36
C GLU A 130 -15.17 -0.58 3.90
N SER A 131 -15.83 -1.36 3.04
CA SER A 131 -16.81 -2.37 3.43
C SER A 131 -16.14 -3.60 4.06
N ALA A 132 -15.12 -4.17 3.41
CA ALA A 132 -14.40 -5.35 3.89
C ALA A 132 -13.72 -5.09 5.24
N ALA A 133 -13.06 -3.93 5.39
CA ALA A 133 -12.45 -3.53 6.65
C ALA A 133 -13.49 -3.41 7.78
N ARG A 134 -14.65 -2.82 7.49
CA ARG A 134 -15.75 -2.69 8.45
C ARG A 134 -16.31 -4.04 8.88
N GLN A 135 -16.52 -4.96 7.93
CA GLN A 135 -16.97 -6.33 8.22
C GLN A 135 -15.95 -7.08 9.09
N ALA A 136 -14.67 -6.82 8.90
CA ALA A 136 -13.60 -7.38 9.70
C ALA A 136 -13.35 -6.64 11.03
N GLY A 137 -14.12 -5.58 11.36
CA GLY A 137 -13.95 -4.78 12.58
C GLY A 137 -12.80 -3.75 12.56
N ALA A 138 -12.03 -3.71 11.47
CA ALA A 138 -10.95 -2.75 11.27
C ALA A 138 -11.50 -1.33 11.04
N GLY A 139 -10.84 -0.33 11.63
CA GLY A 139 -11.10 1.08 11.38
C GLY A 139 -10.08 1.64 10.40
N LEU A 140 -10.54 2.18 9.27
CA LEU A 140 -9.69 2.89 8.31
C LEU A 140 -9.92 4.40 8.39
N SER A 141 -8.84 5.17 8.24
CA SER A 141 -8.86 6.61 8.00
C SER A 141 -8.24 6.87 6.63
N ARG A 142 -9.01 7.43 5.68
CA ARG A 142 -8.46 7.86 4.40
C ARG A 142 -7.57 9.08 4.62
N LEU A 143 -6.39 9.09 4.02
CA LEU A 143 -5.39 10.14 4.17
C LEU A 143 -5.66 11.31 3.21
N ASP A 144 -6.83 11.94 3.31
CA ASP A 144 -7.18 13.07 2.45
C ASP A 144 -6.18 14.23 2.62
N ARG A 145 -5.66 14.74 1.51
CA ARG A 145 -4.55 15.71 1.42
C ARG A 145 -3.20 15.23 2.00
N GLU A 146 -3.11 13.95 2.36
CA GLU A 146 -1.90 13.29 2.84
C GLU A 146 -1.63 11.99 2.05
N GLN A 147 -2.02 11.99 0.78
CA GLN A 147 -1.91 10.83 -0.10
C GLN A 147 -0.46 10.54 -0.47
N LEU A 148 0.36 11.57 -0.68
CA LEU A 148 1.79 11.37 -0.95
C LEU A 148 2.54 10.76 0.26
N PRO A 149 2.40 11.28 1.50
CA PRO A 149 2.92 10.60 2.69
C PRO A 149 2.41 9.16 2.85
N GLY A 150 1.11 8.92 2.61
CA GLY A 150 0.52 7.58 2.63
C GLY A 150 1.12 6.65 1.57
N MET A 151 1.39 7.18 0.38
CA MET A 151 2.01 6.47 -0.74
C MET A 151 3.43 6.02 -0.34
N LEU A 152 4.25 6.94 0.19
CA LEU A 152 5.60 6.65 0.67
C LEU A 152 5.61 5.62 1.80
N ALA A 153 4.66 5.69 2.73
CA ALA A 153 4.52 4.73 3.83
C ALA A 153 4.18 3.29 3.36
N THR A 154 3.79 3.14 2.09
CA THR A 154 3.49 1.83 1.46
C THR A 154 4.52 1.39 0.43
N LEU A 155 5.62 2.14 0.26
CA LEU A 155 6.74 1.72 -0.59
C LEU A 155 7.72 0.84 0.20
N PRO A 156 8.38 -0.13 -0.46
CA PRO A 156 9.36 -1.02 0.16
C PRO A 156 10.71 -0.34 0.39
N LEU A 157 10.72 0.80 1.07
CA LEU A 157 11.92 1.63 1.30
C LEU A 157 12.66 1.30 2.61
N GLY A 158 12.16 0.35 3.41
CA GLY A 158 12.78 -0.04 4.69
C GLY A 158 12.61 0.97 5.82
N GLY A 159 11.87 2.06 5.60
CA GLY A 159 11.58 3.10 6.60
C GLY A 159 11.73 4.50 6.01
N ALA A 160 10.61 5.12 5.64
CA ALA A 160 10.56 6.56 5.34
C ALA A 160 10.22 7.39 6.60
N ARG A 161 10.41 6.80 7.80
CA ARG A 161 10.01 7.34 9.09
C ARG A 161 11.04 6.96 10.15
#